data_AF-A0A1Y4W5I6-F1
#
_entry.id   AF-A0A1Y4W5I6-F1
#
_cell.length_a   1.000
_cell.length_b   1.000
_cell.length_c   1.000
_cell.angle_alpha   90.00
_cell.angle_beta   90.00
_cell.angle_gamma   90.00
#
_symmetry.space_group_name_H-M   'P 1'
#
loop_
_entity.id
_entity.type
_entity.pdbx_description
1 polymer ?
#
loop_
_entity_poly.entity_id
_entity_poly.type
_entity_poly.pdbx_seq_one_letter_code
_entity_poly.pdbx_strand_id
1 'polypeptide(L)'
;MSIPNMDQIVGALSKGNRNRLGIISQPAGGPLFLWRRCRFQIVSLDIFLNGTHWDKSSFTENVFLKQARGSKPAWYVLADADLNCTRSSLDGVQSDLTIYAMMVPTKPNSHDPNNSDVEQNIPICLKALFNQFGSAAALIQDQNIALLWQAERDALLSKYSHMGIQTKKVHAEDTTNEGGLLEDVQY
;
A
#
# COMPACT_ATOMS: atom_id res chain seq x y z
N MET A 1 -21.06 -18.19 -4.08
CA MET A 1 -19.72 -17.82 -4.60
C MET A 1 -18.71 -18.11 -3.51
N SER A 2 -17.68 -18.93 -3.77
CA SER A 2 -16.63 -19.19 -2.80
C SER A 2 -15.73 -17.96 -2.62
N ILE A 3 -15.27 -17.76 -1.39
CA ILE A 3 -14.24 -16.78 -1.04
C ILE A 3 -12.91 -17.32 -1.59
N PRO A 4 -12.19 -16.56 -2.43
CA PRO A 4 -10.89 -17.01 -2.92
C PRO A 4 -9.87 -17.01 -1.79
N ASN A 5 -9.10 -18.09 -1.66
CA ASN A 5 -8.02 -18.19 -0.67
C ASN A 5 -6.75 -17.47 -1.14
N MET A 6 -5.74 -17.34 -0.26
CA MET A 6 -4.53 -16.59 -0.55
C MET A 6 -3.79 -17.10 -1.80
N ASP A 7 -3.64 -18.41 -1.94
CA ASP A 7 -2.98 -19.03 -3.11
C ASP A 7 -3.65 -18.67 -4.43
N GLN A 8 -5.00 -18.66 -4.45
CA GLN A 8 -5.76 -18.26 -5.63
C GLN A 8 -5.55 -16.78 -5.97
N ILE A 9 -5.41 -15.93 -4.96
CA ILE A 9 -5.21 -14.49 -5.13
C ILE A 9 -3.81 -14.21 -5.66
N VAL A 10 -2.79 -14.78 -5.02
CA VAL A 10 -1.38 -14.69 -5.45
C VAL A 10 -1.24 -15.26 -6.87
N GLY A 11 -1.80 -16.45 -7.12
CA GLY A 11 -1.83 -17.04 -8.45
C GLY A 11 -2.50 -16.14 -9.50
N ALA A 12 -3.58 -15.44 -9.15
CA ALA A 12 -4.24 -14.51 -10.06
C ALA A 12 -3.43 -13.24 -10.34
N LEU A 13 -2.71 -12.73 -9.34
CA LEU A 13 -1.77 -11.61 -9.51
C LEU A 13 -0.60 -11.99 -10.41
N SER A 14 0.02 -13.15 -10.16
CA SER A 14 1.09 -13.71 -10.99
C SER A 14 0.63 -13.94 -12.43
N LYS A 15 -0.62 -14.37 -12.62
CA LYS A 15 -1.24 -14.51 -13.95
C LYS A 15 -1.63 -13.19 -14.59
N GLY A 16 -1.55 -12.05 -13.88
CA GLY A 16 -1.84 -10.73 -14.44
C GLY A 16 -3.32 -10.43 -14.61
N ASN A 17 -4.18 -11.00 -13.76
CA ASN A 17 -5.61 -10.74 -13.83
C ASN A 17 -5.89 -9.24 -13.60
N ARG A 18 -6.54 -8.60 -14.58
CA ARG A 18 -6.78 -7.14 -14.59
C ARG A 18 -7.58 -6.64 -13.39
N ASN A 19 -8.35 -7.52 -12.76
CA ASN A 19 -9.22 -7.21 -11.63
C ASN A 19 -8.58 -7.46 -10.26
N ARG A 20 -7.29 -7.81 -10.21
CA ARG A 20 -6.55 -8.12 -8.99
C ARG A 20 -5.37 -7.18 -8.86
N LEU A 21 -5.25 -6.59 -7.68
CA LEU A 21 -4.18 -5.68 -7.32
C LEU A 21 -3.52 -6.19 -6.03
N GLY A 22 -2.23 -5.89 -5.86
CA GLY A 22 -1.50 -6.22 -4.64
C GLY A 22 -0.59 -5.08 -4.22
N ILE A 23 -0.50 -4.82 -2.92
CA ILE A 23 0.57 -4.04 -2.31
C ILE A 23 1.37 -5.03 -1.47
N ILE A 24 2.63 -5.23 -1.85
CA ILE A 24 3.49 -6.24 -1.24
C ILE A 24 4.61 -5.53 -0.48
N SER A 25 4.73 -5.79 0.81
CA SER A 25 5.87 -5.28 1.58
C SER A 25 7.15 -5.99 1.13
N GLN A 26 8.24 -5.24 1.06
CA GLN A 26 9.56 -5.79 0.71
C GLN A 26 10.56 -5.51 1.82
N PRO A 27 11.46 -6.46 2.13
CA PRO A 27 12.52 -6.25 3.12
C PRO A 27 13.45 -5.07 2.78
N ALA A 28 13.66 -4.81 1.48
CA ALA A 28 14.49 -3.72 0.98
C ALA A 28 13.76 -2.99 -0.17
N GLY A 29 13.75 -1.65 -0.15
CA GLY A 29 13.14 -0.82 -1.21
C GLY A 29 11.71 -0.32 -0.94
N GLY A 30 11.11 -0.76 0.17
CA GLY A 30 9.74 -0.40 0.55
C GLY A 30 8.67 -1.15 -0.26
N PRO A 31 7.38 -0.88 -0.01
CA PRO A 31 6.30 -1.64 -0.62
C PRO A 31 6.19 -1.41 -2.12
N LEU A 32 5.83 -2.48 -2.85
CA LEU A 32 5.56 -2.46 -4.29
C LEU A 32 4.09 -2.67 -4.58
N PHE A 33 3.64 -2.02 -5.65
CA PHE A 33 2.33 -2.28 -6.22
C PHE A 33 2.42 -3.27 -7.37
N LEU A 34 1.64 -4.34 -7.31
CA LEU A 34 1.50 -5.36 -8.33
C LEU A 34 0.16 -5.22 -9.06
N TRP A 35 0.22 -5.03 -10.38
CA TRP A 35 -0.97 -4.99 -11.22
C TRP A 35 -0.64 -5.45 -12.64
N ARG A 36 -1.46 -6.35 -13.20
CA ARG A 36 -1.27 -6.89 -14.57
C ARG A 36 0.13 -7.45 -14.85
N ARG A 37 0.74 -8.14 -13.87
CA ARG A 37 2.14 -8.64 -13.89
C ARG A 37 3.21 -7.54 -13.88
N CYS A 38 2.81 -6.27 -13.88
CA CYS A 38 3.74 -5.16 -13.72
C CYS A 38 3.99 -4.90 -12.24
N ARG A 39 5.22 -4.50 -11.95
CA ARG A 39 5.65 -4.02 -10.63
C ARG A 39 5.82 -2.51 -10.73
N PHE A 40 5.18 -1.78 -9.83
CA PHE A 40 5.28 -0.34 -9.76
C PHE A 40 5.85 0.06 -8.41
N GLN A 41 6.86 0.93 -8.44
CA GLN A 41 7.40 1.50 -7.21
C GLN A 41 6.35 2.42 -6.60
N ILE A 42 6.04 2.20 -5.32
CA ILE A 42 5.19 3.10 -4.56
C ILE A 42 6.03 4.27 -4.08
N VAL A 43 5.62 5.49 -4.45
CA VAL A 43 6.26 6.74 -4.05
C VAL A 43 5.59 7.35 -2.82
N SER A 44 4.30 7.08 -2.61
CA SER A 44 3.54 7.46 -1.41
C SER A 44 2.51 6.39 -1.10
N LEU A 45 2.39 6.03 0.17
CA LEU A 45 1.46 5.04 0.68
C LEU A 45 0.91 5.54 2.01
N ASP A 46 -0.42 5.48 2.14
CA ASP A 46 -1.14 5.69 3.40
C ASP A 46 -2.27 4.68 3.49
N ILE A 47 -2.20 3.80 4.49
CA ILE A 47 -3.21 2.79 4.79
C ILE A 47 -3.76 3.08 6.17
N PHE A 48 -5.08 3.24 6.26
CA PHE A 48 -5.81 3.44 7.50
C PHE A 48 -6.72 2.24 7.71
N LEU A 49 -6.61 1.57 8.85
CA LEU A 49 -7.45 0.43 9.21
C LEU A 49 -7.89 0.53 10.66
N ASN A 50 -9.19 0.68 10.91
CA ASN A 50 -9.77 0.66 12.25
C ASN A 50 -9.02 1.58 13.24
N GLY A 51 -8.66 2.79 12.81
CA GLY A 51 -7.90 3.72 13.64
C GLY A 51 -6.43 3.38 13.81
N THR A 52 -5.84 2.52 12.95
CA THR A 52 -4.38 2.34 12.80
C THR A 52 -3.95 2.95 11.48
N HIS A 53 -2.76 3.56 11.44
CA HIS A 53 -2.18 4.12 10.21
C HIS A 53 -0.81 3.51 9.92
N TRP A 54 -0.60 3.11 8.66
CA TRP A 54 0.70 2.79 8.10
C TRP A 54 1.00 3.71 6.92
N ASP A 55 2.21 4.24 6.93
CA ASP A 55 2.82 4.89 5.79
C ASP A 55 3.73 3.91 5.01
N LYS A 56 4.38 4.42 3.96
CA LYS A 56 5.33 3.64 3.14
C LYS A 56 6.44 2.96 3.97
N SER A 57 6.91 3.59 5.05
CA SER A 57 8.05 3.11 5.84
C SER A 57 7.68 2.11 6.93
N SER A 58 6.43 2.18 7.41
CA SER A 58 5.91 1.37 8.50
C SER A 58 5.07 0.17 8.04
N PHE A 59 4.71 0.11 6.75
CA PHE A 59 3.88 -0.95 6.20
C PHE A 59 4.66 -2.29 6.06
N THR A 60 4.35 -3.23 6.94
CA THR A 60 4.98 -4.57 7.00
C THR A 60 4.10 -5.71 6.49
N GLU A 61 2.85 -5.43 6.14
CA GLU A 61 1.88 -6.45 5.71
C GLU A 61 1.82 -6.56 4.17
N ASN A 62 0.98 -7.46 3.67
CA ASN A 62 0.60 -7.56 2.28
C ASN A 62 -0.89 -7.24 2.16
N VAL A 63 -1.28 -6.40 1.19
CA VAL A 63 -2.69 -6.12 0.89
C VAL A 63 -3.03 -6.62 -0.49
N PHE A 64 -4.07 -7.43 -0.59
CA PHE A 64 -4.63 -7.89 -1.85
C PHE A 64 -6.00 -7.29 -2.07
N LEU A 65 -6.22 -6.74 -3.27
CA LEU A 65 -7.45 -6.04 -3.62
C LEU A 65 -8.10 -6.64 -4.87
N LYS A 66 -9.43 -6.55 -4.93
CA LYS A 66 -10.20 -6.75 -6.15
C LYS A 66 -10.77 -5.43 -6.66
N GLN A 67 -10.64 -5.22 -7.95
CA GLN A 67 -11.41 -4.23 -8.70
C GLN A 67 -12.19 -4.95 -9.80
N ALA A 68 -13.51 -5.09 -9.67
CA ALA A 68 -14.33 -5.78 -10.65
C ALA A 68 -15.72 -5.17 -10.80
N ARG A 69 -16.42 -5.60 -11.86
CA ARG A 69 -17.85 -5.38 -12.04
C ARG A 69 -18.60 -6.64 -11.59
N GLY A 70 -19.76 -6.49 -10.92
CA GLY A 70 -20.61 -7.62 -10.50
C GLY A 70 -21.00 -7.59 -9.02
N SER A 71 -21.58 -8.70 -8.51
CA SER A 71 -22.24 -8.77 -7.19
C SER A 71 -21.33 -8.55 -5.97
N LYS A 72 -20.01 -8.62 -6.14
CA LYS A 72 -18.99 -8.14 -5.19
C LYS A 72 -17.91 -7.39 -5.98
N PRO A 73 -18.13 -6.09 -6.22
CA PRO A 73 -17.29 -5.32 -7.13
C PRO A 73 -15.89 -5.08 -6.56
N ALA A 74 -15.77 -4.99 -5.23
CA ALA A 74 -14.49 -4.86 -4.56
C ALA A 74 -14.43 -5.74 -3.29
N TRP A 75 -13.22 -6.12 -2.93
CA TRP A 75 -12.88 -6.70 -1.63
C TRP A 75 -11.40 -6.46 -1.36
N TYR A 76 -11.00 -6.61 -0.09
CA TYR A 76 -9.60 -6.70 0.34
C TYR A 76 -9.34 -7.94 1.20
N VAL A 77 -8.08 -8.36 1.22
CA VAL A 77 -7.48 -9.30 2.18
C VAL A 77 -6.12 -8.75 2.61
N LEU A 78 -5.85 -8.67 3.92
CA LEU A 78 -4.53 -8.39 4.49
C LEU A 78 -3.88 -9.71 4.93
N ALA A 79 -2.56 -9.78 4.76
CA ALA A 79 -1.76 -10.91 5.17
C ALA A 79 -0.45 -10.46 5.81
N ASP A 80 0.09 -11.26 6.71
CA ASP A 80 1.43 -11.05 7.25
C ASP A 80 2.52 -11.42 6.21
N ALA A 81 3.78 -11.40 6.65
CA ALA A 81 4.93 -11.74 5.81
C ALA A 81 4.92 -13.20 5.34
N ASP A 82 4.32 -14.10 6.13
CA ASP A 82 4.17 -15.53 5.85
C ASP A 82 2.90 -15.84 5.04
N LEU A 83 2.21 -14.80 4.55
CA LEU A 83 0.96 -14.88 3.80
C LEU A 83 -0.22 -15.47 4.58
N ASN A 84 -0.16 -15.50 5.91
CA ASN A 84 -1.31 -15.84 6.73
C ASN A 84 -2.30 -14.68 6.69
N CYS A 85 -3.57 -14.99 6.42
CA CYS A 85 -4.63 -13.98 6.39
C CYS A 85 -4.83 -13.38 7.79
N THR A 86 -4.56 -12.10 7.95
CA THR A 86 -4.71 -11.37 9.22
C THR A 86 -6.08 -10.68 9.29
N ARG A 87 -6.59 -10.17 8.16
CA ARG A 87 -7.90 -9.49 8.05
C ARG A 87 -8.50 -9.65 6.66
N SER A 88 -9.83 -9.63 6.57
CA SER A 88 -10.52 -9.70 5.29
C SER A 88 -11.88 -9.00 5.33
N SER A 89 -12.22 -8.28 4.24
CA SER A 89 -13.59 -7.80 4.03
C SER A 89 -14.63 -8.93 3.85
N LEU A 90 -14.18 -10.18 3.71
CA LEU A 90 -15.03 -11.33 3.47
C LEU A 90 -15.55 -11.98 4.76
N ASP A 91 -14.94 -11.67 5.89
CA ASP A 91 -15.28 -12.25 7.20
C ASP A 91 -16.55 -11.60 7.80
N GLY A 92 -17.19 -10.67 7.07
CA GLY A 92 -18.40 -9.98 7.51
C GLY A 92 -18.16 -8.88 8.55
N VAL A 93 -16.97 -8.84 9.15
CA VAL A 93 -16.52 -7.75 10.01
C VAL A 93 -16.20 -6.54 9.13
N GLN A 94 -17.11 -5.56 9.10
CA GLN A 94 -16.85 -4.28 8.45
C GLN A 94 -15.67 -3.62 9.17
N SER A 95 -14.52 -3.61 8.50
CA SER A 95 -13.37 -2.83 8.94
C SER A 95 -13.33 -1.56 8.13
N ASP A 96 -13.08 -0.43 8.79
CA ASP A 96 -12.87 0.86 8.13
C ASP A 96 -11.45 0.88 7.56
N LEU A 97 -11.32 0.41 6.32
CA LEU A 97 -10.07 0.38 5.56
C LEU A 97 -10.09 1.46 4.48
N THR A 98 -9.11 2.35 4.54
CA THR A 98 -8.82 3.32 3.48
C THR A 98 -7.38 3.16 3.02
N ILE A 99 -7.16 3.15 1.71
CA ILE A 99 -5.83 3.06 1.10
C ILE A 99 -5.69 4.19 0.10
N TYR A 100 -4.63 4.96 0.24
CA TYR A 100 -4.09 5.85 -0.79
C TYR A 100 -2.70 5.35 -1.17
N ALA A 101 -2.47 5.07 -2.45
CA ALA A 101 -1.13 4.81 -2.95
C ALA A 101 -0.89 5.58 -4.25
N MET A 102 0.32 6.06 -4.44
CA MET A 102 0.76 6.67 -5.68
C MET A 102 1.98 5.93 -6.21
N MET A 103 1.95 5.66 -7.51
CA MET A 103 3.00 4.99 -8.24
C MET A 103 3.41 5.85 -9.43
N VAL A 104 4.71 5.90 -9.71
CA VAL A 104 5.20 6.52 -10.94
C VAL A 104 5.42 5.41 -11.96
N PRO A 105 4.85 5.51 -13.18
CA PRO A 105 5.18 4.60 -14.26
C PRO A 105 6.69 4.61 -14.51
N THR A 106 7.34 3.44 -14.44
CA THR A 106 8.72 3.32 -14.92
C THR A 106 8.71 3.38 -16.44
N LYS A 107 9.43 4.34 -17.03
CA LYS A 107 9.59 4.40 -18.50
C LYS A 107 10.15 3.05 -18.97
N PRO A 108 9.58 2.40 -20.00
CA PRO A 108 10.24 1.29 -20.65
C PRO A 108 11.46 1.85 -21.37
N ASN A 109 12.67 1.56 -20.86
CA ASN A 109 13.98 1.83 -21.47
C ASN A 109 13.99 2.90 -22.57
N SER A 110 13.90 4.19 -22.22
CA SER A 110 14.26 5.25 -23.15
C SER A 110 15.78 5.33 -23.19
N HIS A 111 16.40 4.54 -24.06
CA HIS A 111 17.84 4.61 -24.38
C HIS A 111 18.23 5.87 -25.17
N ASP A 112 17.36 6.89 -25.20
CA ASP A 112 17.59 8.12 -25.94
C ASP A 112 17.92 9.27 -24.96
N PRO A 113 19.21 9.63 -24.80
CA PRO A 113 19.64 10.72 -23.93
C PRO A 113 19.20 12.11 -24.43
N ASN A 114 18.61 12.22 -25.64
CA ASN A 114 18.14 13.47 -26.21
C ASN A 114 16.62 13.67 -26.09
N ASN A 115 15.87 12.72 -25.52
CA ASN A 115 14.45 12.91 -25.30
C ASN A 115 14.21 13.68 -23.98
N SER A 116 14.47 14.99 -24.03
CA SER A 116 14.15 15.96 -22.98
C SER A 116 12.67 16.32 -22.92
N ASP A 117 11.78 15.46 -23.43
CA ASP A 117 10.38 15.53 -23.08
C ASP A 117 10.26 15.07 -21.61
N VAL A 118 10.30 16.08 -20.75
CA VAL A 118 9.65 16.07 -19.44
C VAL A 118 8.13 15.96 -19.68
N GLU A 119 7.69 14.89 -20.34
CA GLU A 119 6.36 14.37 -20.12
C GLU A 119 6.32 14.05 -18.63
N GLN A 120 5.69 14.95 -17.86
CA GLN A 120 5.40 14.71 -16.46
C GLN A 120 4.68 13.36 -16.41
N ASN A 121 5.37 12.32 -15.95
CA ASN A 121 4.79 10.99 -15.84
C ASN A 121 3.61 11.09 -14.85
N ILE A 122 2.40 11.26 -15.38
CA ILE A 122 1.18 11.36 -14.59
C ILE A 122 1.14 10.11 -13.69
N PRO A 123 1.10 10.28 -12.36
CA PRO A 123 1.17 9.15 -11.45
C PRO A 123 -0.06 8.27 -11.62
N ILE A 124 0.13 6.96 -11.45
CA ILE A 124 -0.98 6.04 -11.26
C ILE A 124 -1.32 6.11 -9.78
N CYS A 125 -2.54 6.53 -9.48
CA CYS A 125 -3.04 6.58 -8.13
C CYS A 125 -3.98 5.39 -7.88
N LEU A 126 -3.86 4.80 -6.70
CA LEU A 126 -4.81 3.84 -6.13
C LEU A 126 -5.56 4.51 -4.98
N LYS A 127 -6.88 4.47 -5.04
CA LYS A 127 -7.75 4.75 -3.89
C LYS A 127 -8.63 3.54 -3.63
N ALA A 128 -8.56 3.00 -2.42
CA ALA A 128 -9.44 1.93 -1.98
C ALA A 128 -10.14 2.32 -0.68
N LEU A 129 -11.43 2.03 -0.59
CA LEU A 129 -12.30 2.36 0.53
C LEU A 129 -13.18 1.16 0.82
N PHE A 130 -13.14 0.68 2.06
CA PHE A 130 -14.02 -0.37 2.56
C PHE A 130 -14.52 0.07 3.91
N ASN A 131 -15.82 0.32 4.01
CA ASN A 131 -16.47 0.72 5.26
C ASN A 131 -17.96 0.33 5.22
N GLN A 132 -18.72 0.78 6.22
CA GLN A 132 -20.14 0.49 6.32
C GLN A 132 -21.00 1.03 5.17
N PHE A 133 -20.52 2.10 4.50
CA PHE A 133 -21.26 2.74 3.40
C PHE A 133 -20.98 2.08 2.05
N GLY A 134 -19.86 1.37 1.91
CA GLY A 134 -19.55 0.69 0.67
C GLY A 134 -18.13 0.14 0.59
N SER A 135 -17.85 -0.48 -0.55
CA SER A 135 -16.55 -1.07 -0.87
C SER A 135 -16.17 -0.74 -2.31
N ALA A 136 -15.04 -0.08 -2.50
CA ALA A 136 -14.53 0.34 -3.80
C ALA A 136 -13.00 0.28 -3.83
N ALA A 137 -12.45 -0.05 -4.99
CA ALA A 137 -11.04 0.09 -5.30
C ALA A 137 -10.92 0.65 -6.72
N ALA A 138 -10.19 1.75 -6.87
CA ALA A 138 -10.03 2.46 -8.12
C ALA A 138 -8.56 2.74 -8.41
N LEU A 139 -8.17 2.52 -9.66
CA LEU A 139 -6.91 2.95 -10.23
C LEU A 139 -7.20 4.04 -11.25
N ILE A 140 -6.55 5.19 -11.11
CA ILE A 140 -6.70 6.33 -12.02
C ILE A 140 -5.33 6.90 -12.33
N GLN A 141 -5.10 7.26 -13.58
CA GLN A 141 -3.91 7.98 -14.04
C GLN A 141 -4.39 9.28 -14.71
N ASP A 142 -4.65 10.28 -13.88
CA ASP A 142 -5.15 11.59 -14.29
C ASP A 142 -4.64 12.64 -13.30
N GLN A 143 -4.08 13.73 -13.82
CA GLN A 143 -3.41 14.74 -13.00
C GLN A 143 -4.39 15.45 -12.05
N ASN A 144 -5.59 15.79 -12.51
CA ASN A 144 -6.57 16.52 -11.69
C ASN A 144 -7.12 15.64 -10.58
N ILE A 145 -7.38 14.37 -10.90
CA ILE A 145 -7.83 13.40 -9.90
C ILE A 145 -6.72 13.09 -8.89
N ALA A 146 -5.46 12.99 -9.34
CA ALA A 146 -4.32 12.80 -8.45
C ALA A 146 -4.21 13.92 -7.42
N LEU A 147 -4.35 15.19 -7.84
CA LEU A 147 -4.35 16.35 -6.94
C LEU A 147 -5.49 16.29 -5.92
N LEU A 148 -6.70 15.92 -6.38
CA LEU A 148 -7.86 15.80 -5.49
C LEU A 148 -7.65 14.70 -4.44
N TRP A 149 -7.13 13.54 -4.84
CA TRP A 149 -6.84 12.45 -3.91
C TRP A 149 -5.71 12.77 -2.93
N GLN A 150 -4.70 13.53 -3.36
CA GLN A 150 -3.67 14.04 -2.45
C GLN A 150 -4.29 14.96 -1.38
N ALA A 151 -5.16 15.90 -1.77
CA ALA A 151 -5.84 16.77 -0.83
C ALA A 151 -6.74 15.99 0.16
N GLU A 152 -7.48 14.98 -0.33
CA GLU A 152 -8.29 14.11 0.52
C GLU A 152 -7.44 13.30 1.51
N ARG A 153 -6.31 12.74 1.05
CA ARG A 153 -5.34 12.03 1.86
C ARG A 153 -4.79 12.93 2.96
N ASP A 154 -4.38 14.15 2.62
CA ASP A 154 -3.79 15.10 3.57
C ASP A 154 -4.81 15.55 4.63
N ALA A 155 -6.07 15.77 4.21
CA ALA A 155 -7.16 16.05 5.14
C ALA A 155 -7.42 14.87 6.10
N LEU A 156 -7.32 13.62 5.60
CA LEU A 156 -7.45 12.43 6.43
C LEU A 156 -6.28 12.31 7.42
N LEU A 157 -5.04 12.47 6.96
CA LEU A 157 -3.84 12.47 7.80
C LEU A 157 -3.91 13.52 8.91
N SER A 158 -4.38 14.72 8.61
CA SER A 158 -4.59 15.77 9.61
C SER A 158 -5.57 15.31 10.69
N LYS A 159 -6.73 14.75 10.31
CA LYS A 159 -7.71 14.21 11.27
C LYS A 159 -7.11 13.11 12.15
N TYR A 160 -6.33 12.20 11.57
CA TYR A 160 -5.69 11.11 12.31
C TYR A 160 -4.61 11.61 13.29
N SER A 161 -3.84 12.63 12.90
CA SER A 161 -2.88 13.31 13.77
C SER A 161 -3.55 13.92 15.02
N HIS A 162 -4.78 14.42 14.88
CA HIS A 162 -5.54 14.99 15.99
C HIS A 162 -6.21 13.95 16.90
N MET A 163 -6.40 12.72 16.43
CA MET A 163 -7.11 11.66 17.18
C MET A 163 -6.20 10.81 18.09
N GLY A 164 -4.91 11.12 18.21
CA GLY A 164 -4.00 10.39 19.11
C GLY A 164 -3.80 8.91 18.74
N ILE A 165 -3.98 8.59 17.46
CA ILE A 165 -3.97 7.22 16.92
C ILE A 165 -2.55 6.64 16.91
N GLN A 166 -2.42 5.34 17.24
CA GLN A 166 -1.14 4.63 17.24
C GLN A 166 -0.55 4.55 15.84
N THR A 167 0.48 5.36 15.58
CA THR A 167 1.38 5.17 14.44
C THR A 167 2.33 4.03 14.77
N LYS A 168 2.30 2.94 14.01
CA LYS A 168 3.26 1.84 14.19
C LYS A 168 4.61 2.25 13.61
N LYS A 169 5.41 2.99 14.38
CA LYS A 169 6.81 3.27 13.99
C LYS A 169 7.62 1.99 14.16
N VAL A 170 8.23 1.52 13.08
CA VAL A 170 9.23 0.47 13.16
C VAL A 170 10.47 1.10 13.81
N HIS A 171 10.82 0.65 15.01
CA HIS A 171 12.17 0.89 15.52
C HIS A 171 13.12 0.08 14.63
N ALA A 172 13.94 0.78 13.86
CA ALA A 172 15.18 0.20 13.39
C ALA A 172 16.05 0.01 14.63
N GLU A 173 16.09 -1.22 15.14
CA GLU A 173 17.16 -1.61 16.05
C GLU A 173 18.45 -1.61 15.23
N ASP A 174 19.27 -0.57 15.41
CA ASP A 174 20.68 -0.61 15.03
C ASP A 174 21.35 -1.66 15.92
N THR A 175 21.45 -2.88 15.40
CA THR A 175 22.39 -3.88 15.89
C THR A 175 23.80 -3.45 15.50
N THR A 176 24.44 -2.63 16.33
CA THR A 176 25.89 -2.53 16.41
C THR A 176 26.32 -3.30 17.65
N ASN A 177 26.77 -4.53 17.44
CA ASN A 177 27.37 -5.36 18.47
C ASN A 177 28.89 -5.16 18.49
N GLU A 178 29.39 -5.02 19.72
CA GLU A 178 30.75 -5.25 20.21
C GLU A 178 31.86 -4.21 19.98
N GLY A 179 32.44 -3.74 21.09
CA GLY A 179 33.81 -3.21 21.09
C GLY A 179 34.27 -2.29 22.22
N GLY A 180 34.19 -2.71 23.49
CA GLY A 180 35.30 -2.50 24.43
C GLY A 180 35.41 -1.23 25.29
N LEU A 181 35.75 -1.50 26.55
CA LEU A 181 36.50 -0.70 27.54
C LEU A 181 35.74 0.31 28.43
N LEU A 182 35.48 -0.21 29.64
CA LEU A 182 35.57 0.45 30.94
C LEU A 182 36.47 1.69 30.95
N GLU A 183 35.98 2.78 31.54
CA GLU A 183 36.74 3.49 32.56
C GLU A 183 35.78 4.30 33.45
N ASP A 184 35.79 3.94 34.74
CA ASP A 184 35.25 4.68 35.86
C ASP A 184 35.92 6.07 35.94
N VAL A 185 35.17 7.14 36.23
CA VAL A 185 35.58 8.15 37.23
C VAL A 185 34.34 8.81 37.83
N GLN A 186 34.18 8.64 39.15
CA GLN A 186 33.32 9.42 40.03
C GLN A 186 33.93 10.82 40.30
N TYR A 187 33.10 11.86 40.37
CA TYR A 187 32.86 12.70 41.56
C TYR A 187 31.67 13.63 41.30
#